data_AF-A0A2D6PCM5-F1
#
_entry.id   AF-A0A2D6PCM5-F1
#
_cell.length_a   1.000
_cell.length_b   1.000
_cell.length_c   1.000
_cell.angle_alpha   90.00
_cell.angle_beta   90.00
_cell.angle_gamma   90.00
#
_symmetry.space_group_name_H-M   'P 1'
#
loop_
_entity.id
_entity.type
_entity.pdbx_description
1 polymer ?
#
loop_
_entity_poly.entity_id
_entity_poly.type
_entity_poly.pdbx_seq_one_letter_code
_entity_poly.pdbx_strand_id
1 'polypeptide(L)' 'MEKKVKILLLLFASAILFSVLHNVFYAVFSFEEPIFFTLSLLAGFSFIVFFVYVIVSFILHKFVKKKKR' A
#
# COMPACT_ATOMS: atom_id res chain seq x y z
N MET A 1 -0.10 17.24 0.75
CA MET A 1 -0.90 16.05 1.13
C MET A 1 -1.20 15.18 -0.09
N GLU A 2 -1.60 15.79 -1.21
CA GLU A 2 -1.87 15.13 -2.50
C GLU A 2 -0.77 14.16 -2.97
N LYS A 3 0.51 14.54 -2.92
CA LYS A 3 1.62 13.65 -3.31
C LYS A 3 1.66 12.36 -2.47
N LYS A 4 1.43 12.45 -1.15
CA LYS A 4 1.41 11.29 -0.25
C LYS A 4 0.22 10.37 -0.59
N VAL A 5 -0.95 10.96 -0.86
CA VAL A 5 -2.15 10.21 -1.25
C VAL A 5 -1.96 9.49 -2.59
N LYS A 6 -1.32 10.13 -3.59
CA LYS A 6 -1.00 9.49 -4.88
C LYS A 6 -0.11 8.26 -4.73
N ILE A 7 0.95 8.36 -3.91
CA ILE A 7 1.85 7.22 -3.63
C ILE A 7 1.06 6.09 -2.95
N LEU A 8 0.18 6.43 -2.02
CA LEU A 8 -0.65 5.48 -1.28
C LEU A 8 -1.63 4.73 -2.21
N LEU A 9 -2.25 5.46 -3.15
CA LEU A 9 -3.07 4.89 -4.22
C LEU A 9 -2.28 3.98 -5.15
N LEU A 10 -1.04 4.36 -5.49
CA LEU A 10 -0.17 3.58 -6.35
C LEU A 10 0.27 2.27 -5.69
N LEU A 11 0.62 2.31 -4.41
CA LEU A 11 0.95 1.11 -3.61
C LEU A 11 -0.25 0.18 -3.44
N PHE A 12 -1.46 0.74 -3.28
CA PHE A 12 -2.68 -0.05 -3.21
C PHE A 12 -2.99 -0.72 -4.55
N ALA A 13 -2.93 0.05 -5.64
CA ALA A 13 -3.16 -0.45 -6.99
C ALA A 13 -2.15 -1.53 -7.37
N SER A 14 -0.86 -1.38 -7.02
CA SER A 14 0.15 -2.40 -7.29
C SER A 14 -0.09 -3.69 -6.50
N ALA A 15 -0.49 -3.59 -5.22
CA ALA A 15 -0.81 -4.77 -4.41
C ALA A 15 -1.97 -5.58 -5.02
N ILE A 16 -3.02 -4.89 -5.48
CA ILE A 16 -4.16 -5.51 -6.19
C ILE A 16 -3.69 -6.12 -7.50
N LEU A 17 -2.91 -5.39 -8.30
CA LEU A 17 -2.47 -5.84 -9.61
C LEU A 17 -1.61 -7.11 -9.51
N PHE A 18 -0.70 -7.19 -8.53
CA PHE A 18 0.08 -8.40 -8.29
C PHE A 18 -0.77 -9.57 -7.77
N SER A 19 -1.79 -9.30 -6.96
CA SER A 19 -2.74 -10.34 -6.51
C SER A 19 -3.55 -10.91 -7.68
N VAL A 20 -4.04 -10.03 -8.57
CA VAL A 20 -4.74 -10.44 -9.80
C VAL A 20 -3.81 -11.24 -10.70
N LEU A 21 -2.58 -10.78 -10.92
CA LEU A 21 -1.60 -11.52 -11.72
C LEU A 21 -1.29 -12.89 -11.14
N HIS A 22 -1.10 -13.00 -9.83
CA HIS A 22 -0.89 -14.29 -9.16
C HIS A 22 -2.05 -15.26 -9.44
N ASN A 23 -3.30 -14.80 -9.30
CA ASN A 23 -4.48 -15.62 -9.56
C ASN A 23 -4.62 -16.01 -11.04
N VAL A 24 -4.32 -15.10 -11.96
CA VAL A 24 -4.35 -15.37 -13.41
C VAL A 24 -3.27 -16.38 -13.80
N PHE A 25 -2.05 -16.22 -13.30
CA PHE A 25 -0.97 -17.19 -13.54
C PHE A 25 -1.31 -18.56 -12.99
N TYR A 26 -1.84 -18.61 -11.77
CA TYR A 26 -2.32 -19.87 -11.18
C TYR A 26 -3.41 -20.52 -12.03
N ALA A 27 -4.39 -19.74 -12.52
CA ALA A 27 -5.47 -20.26 -13.35
C ALA A 27 -4.99 -20.79 -14.72
N VAL A 28 -3.98 -20.14 -15.33
CA VAL A 28 -3.47 -20.52 -16.66
C VAL A 28 -2.48 -21.68 -16.59
N PHE A 29 -1.55 -21.64 -15.65
CA PHE A 29 -0.45 -22.60 -15.58
C PHE A 29 -0.67 -23.69 -14.54
N SER A 30 -1.72 -23.59 -13.70
CA SER A 30 -1.97 -24.47 -12.54
C SER A 30 -0.75 -24.58 -11.62
N PHE A 31 0.10 -23.55 -11.63
CA PHE A 31 1.35 -23.48 -10.88
C PHE A 31 1.31 -22.26 -9.96
N GLU A 32 1.61 -22.48 -8.68
CA GLU A 32 1.70 -21.38 -7.72
C GLU A 32 3.02 -20.64 -7.91
N GLU A 33 2.97 -19.47 -8.54
CA GLU A 33 4.14 -18.59 -8.60
C GLU A 33 4.28 -17.79 -7.30
N PRO A 34 5.30 -18.08 -6.46
CA PRO A 34 5.49 -17.40 -5.18
C PRO A 34 5.94 -15.94 -5.38
N ILE A 35 6.45 -15.59 -6.56
CA ILE A 35 6.98 -14.25 -6.86
C ILE A 35 5.86 -13.22 -6.82
N PHE A 36 4.76 -13.42 -7.55
CA PHE A 36 3.63 -12.48 -7.56
C PHE A 36 2.94 -12.39 -6.20
N PHE A 37 2.85 -13.52 -5.48
CA PHE A 37 2.36 -13.52 -4.10
C PHE A 37 3.25 -12.66 -3.20
N THR A 38 4.56 -12.87 -3.22
CA THR A 38 5.53 -12.11 -2.41
C THR A 38 5.51 -10.62 -2.76
N LEU A 39 5.41 -10.27 -4.05
CA LEU A 39 5.29 -8.88 -4.50
C LEU A 39 4.00 -8.21 -4.03
N SER A 40 2.87 -8.92 -4.11
CA SER A 40 1.59 -8.44 -3.57
C SER A 40 1.67 -8.19 -2.06
N LEU A 41 2.29 -9.13 -1.34
CA LEU A 41 2.46 -9.08 0.11
C LEU A 41 3.37 -7.90 0.52
N LEU A 42 4.48 -7.71 -0.17
CA LEU A 42 5.42 -6.61 0.07
C LEU A 42 4.80 -5.24 -0.25
N ALA A 43 4.03 -5.14 -1.34
CA ALA A 43 3.27 -3.94 -1.67
C ALA A 43 2.19 -3.64 -0.62
N GLY A 44 1.47 -4.67 -0.15
CA GLY A 44 0.47 -4.56 0.91
C GLY A 44 1.06 -4.09 2.24
N PHE A 45 2.19 -4.66 2.67
CA PHE A 45 2.88 -4.20 3.89
C PHE A 45 3.38 -2.77 3.75
N SER A 46 3.98 -2.43 2.61
CA SER A 46 4.45 -1.07 2.34
C SER A 46 3.30 -0.06 2.38
N PHE A 47 2.14 -0.43 1.84
CA PHE A 47 0.91 0.36 1.93
C PHE A 47 0.49 0.59 3.39
N ILE A 48 0.42 -0.45 4.21
CA ILE A 48 0.00 -0.36 5.61
C ILE A 48 0.95 0.57 6.39
N VAL A 49 2.26 0.35 6.29
CA VAL A 49 3.27 1.16 6.98
C VAL A 49 3.16 2.63 6.56
N PHE A 50 3.03 2.89 5.26
CA PHE A 50 2.93 4.26 4.74
C PHE A 50 1.61 4.93 5.14
N PHE A 51 0.51 4.17 5.19
CA PHE A 51 -0.79 4.65 5.64
C PHE A 51 -0.77 5.08 7.11
N VAL A 52 -0.20 4.25 7.98
CA VAL A 52 -0.01 4.59 9.40
C VAL A 52 0.85 5.86 9.53
N TYR A 53 1.96 5.95 8.80
CA TYR A 53 2.82 7.13 8.79
C TYR A 53 2.07 8.40 8.38
N VAL A 54 1.24 8.33 7.33
CA VAL A 54 0.42 9.48 6.88
C VAL A 54 -0.58 9.91 7.94
N ILE A 55 -1.27 8.96 8.59
CA ILE A 55 -2.23 9.25 9.67
C ILE A 55 -1.54 9.90 10.87
N VAL A 56 -0.45 9.30 11.36
CA VAL A 56 0.30 9.83 12.51
C VAL A 56 0.83 11.22 12.21
N SER A 57 1.39 11.43 11.01
CA SER A 57 1.86 12.75 10.56
C SER A 57 0.73 13.78 10.54
N PHE A 58 -0.46 13.41 10.08
CA PHE A 58 -1.62 14.30 10.07
C PHE A 58 -2.10 14.67 11.48
N ILE A 59 -2.17 13.67 12.37
CA ILE A 59 -2.59 13.86 13.76
C ILE A 59 -1.60 14.80 14.48
N LEU A 60 -0.30 14.49 14.42
CA LEU A 60 0.75 15.32 15.05
C LEU A 60 0.69 16.76 14.54
N HIS A 61 0.53 16.97 13.23
CA HIS A 61 0.43 18.31 12.66
C HIS A 61 -0.81 19.07 13.16
N LYS A 62 -1.94 18.39 13.34
CA LYS A 62 -3.18 18.98 13.89
C LYS A 62 -3.01 19.37 15.36
N PHE A 63 -2.38 18.52 16.18
CA PHE A 63 -2.11 18.81 17.59
C PHE A 63 -1.10 19.94 17.78
N VAL A 64 -0.02 19.98 16.99
CA VAL A 64 0.99 21.05 17.04
C VAL A 64 0.39 22.40 16.63
N LYS A 65 -0.47 22.45 15.59
CA LYS A 65 -1.18 23.69 15.23
C LYS A 65 -2.14 24.17 16.32
N LYS A 66 -2.79 23.24 17.05
CA LYS A 66 -3.73 23.58 18.12
C LYS A 66 -3.04 24.10 19.38
N LYS A 67 -1.77 23.73 19.62
CA LYS A 67 -0.95 24.21 20.76
C LYS A 67 -0.33 25.61 20.52
N LYS A 68 -0.29 26.07 19.27
CA LYS A 68 0.26 27.39 18.87
C LYS A 68 -0.79 28.51 18.75
N ARG A 69 -2.07 28.21 18.98
CA ARG A 69 -3.15 29.19 19.16
C ARG A 69 -3.55 29.19 20.62
#